data_AF-J1EA22-F1
#
_entry.id   AF-J1EA22-F1
#
_cell.length_a   1.000
_cell.length_b   1.000
_cell.length_c   1.000
_cell.angle_alpha   90.00
_cell.angle_beta   90.00
_cell.angle_gamma   90.00
#
_symmetry.space_group_name_H-M   'P 1'
#
loop_
_entity.id
_entity.type
_entity.pdbx_description
1 polymer ?
#
loop_
_entity_poly.entity_id
_entity_poly.type
_entity_poly.pdbx_seq_one_letter_code
_entity_poly.pdbx_strand_id
1 'polypeptide(L)'
;MESSTAAITAFWREFADTEAALHAMPLRERVEESNVLLERHLEGLALEMSGGDGDAVVDMIVTAHGSIDRFPLLAQVVAAAPKLQHHAVRAFRERTQQPDFPIGMDGFELSTSEVLIACSQDDGQAALEIRFGREIPQDFQDHARNMAFIMIDHVLGEYDFAVKVGAVDFVEESADPDAEWTPLSLLPPVFDRYWSETLGRTGDFPSGEHVWGGMTLAFGGSDDEDAGEPQDTALVMVNRSANPVAMRADLAYALTLDMPVGDRDELQVAQDLHDQAATLLELSQLGILAYTMTRSGRRKAVYYVGDEQLAKQALAPLLLRDEAASLETTTSFDPAWSGYFEFAIH
;
A
#
# COMPACT_ATOMS: atom_id res chain seq x y z
N MET A 1 -16.87 -7.74 -8.25
CA MET A 1 -16.80 -6.46 -8.99
C MET A 1 -18.18 -5.92 -9.36
N GLU A 2 -19.07 -6.63 -10.07
CA GLU A 2 -20.40 -6.07 -10.42
C GLU A 2 -21.26 -5.68 -9.20
N SER A 3 -21.21 -6.48 -8.12
CA SER A 3 -21.95 -6.18 -6.88
C SER A 3 -21.41 -4.94 -6.14
N SER A 4 -20.12 -4.64 -6.22
CA SER A 4 -19.54 -3.47 -5.53
C SER A 4 -19.84 -2.18 -6.30
N THR A 5 -19.76 -2.18 -7.62
CA THR A 5 -20.07 -0.98 -8.43
C THR A 5 -21.52 -0.51 -8.26
N ALA A 6 -22.48 -1.44 -8.21
CA ALA A 6 -23.89 -1.10 -7.97
C ALA A 6 -24.11 -0.51 -6.57
N ALA A 7 -23.47 -1.09 -5.55
CA ALA A 7 -23.53 -0.60 -4.18
C ALA A 7 -22.90 0.79 -4.02
N ILE A 8 -21.73 1.03 -4.63
CA ILE A 8 -21.08 2.36 -4.65
C ILE A 8 -21.98 3.40 -5.31
N THR A 9 -22.61 3.05 -6.44
CA THR A 9 -23.54 3.95 -7.14
C THR A 9 -24.78 4.24 -6.30
N ALA A 10 -25.30 3.25 -5.58
CA ALA A 10 -26.44 3.43 -4.68
C ALA A 10 -26.10 4.31 -3.48
N PHE A 11 -24.95 4.06 -2.84
CA PHE A 11 -24.39 4.87 -1.76
C PHE A 11 -24.30 6.35 -2.17
N TRP A 12 -23.60 6.65 -3.27
CA TRP A 12 -23.39 8.02 -3.68
C TRP A 12 -24.67 8.75 -4.09
N ARG A 13 -25.65 8.01 -4.64
CA ARG A 13 -26.97 8.57 -4.94
C ARG A 13 -27.69 8.98 -3.65
N GLU A 14 -27.78 8.08 -2.68
CA GLU A 14 -28.45 8.36 -1.40
C GLU A 14 -27.73 9.47 -0.63
N PHE A 15 -26.39 9.47 -0.64
CA PHE A 15 -25.59 10.52 -0.02
C PHE A 15 -25.87 11.89 -0.67
N ALA A 16 -25.81 11.97 -2.00
CA ALA A 16 -26.07 13.22 -2.71
C ALA A 16 -27.51 13.74 -2.50
N ASP A 17 -28.50 12.84 -2.46
CA ASP A 17 -29.90 13.20 -2.21
C ASP A 17 -30.15 13.74 -0.79
N THR A 18 -29.30 13.35 0.17
CA THR A 18 -29.41 13.74 1.59
C THR A 18 -28.37 14.77 2.03
N GLU A 19 -27.44 15.15 1.16
CA GLU A 19 -26.27 15.98 1.47
C GLU A 19 -26.63 17.27 2.24
N ALA A 20 -27.65 18.00 1.75
CA ALA A 20 -28.06 19.27 2.37
C ALA A 20 -28.65 19.08 3.78
N ALA A 21 -29.33 17.94 4.02
CA ALA A 21 -29.86 17.62 5.35
C ALA A 21 -28.73 17.25 6.32
N LEU A 22 -27.76 16.46 5.86
CA LEU A 22 -26.56 16.12 6.63
C LEU A 22 -25.72 17.37 6.96
N HIS A 23 -25.54 18.27 6.00
CA HIS A 23 -24.78 19.52 6.21
C HIS A 23 -25.43 20.45 7.24
N ALA A 24 -26.75 20.40 7.40
CA ALA A 24 -27.45 21.19 8.42
C ALA A 24 -27.25 20.68 9.87
N MET A 25 -26.72 19.47 10.04
CA MET A 25 -26.45 18.88 11.35
C MET A 25 -25.10 19.35 11.93
N PRO A 26 -24.94 19.34 13.27
CA PRO A 26 -23.63 19.47 13.91
C PRO A 26 -22.66 18.40 13.39
N LEU A 27 -21.36 18.72 13.28
CA LEU A 27 -20.36 17.86 12.64
C LEU A 27 -20.36 16.43 13.21
N ARG A 28 -20.48 16.28 14.53
CA ARG A 28 -20.51 14.95 15.15
C ARG A 28 -21.69 14.10 14.67
N GLU A 29 -22.89 14.65 14.73
CA GLU A 29 -24.12 13.96 14.28
C GLU A 29 -24.06 13.70 12.78
N ARG A 30 -23.53 14.65 12.00
CA ARG A 30 -23.29 14.50 10.57
C ARG A 30 -22.39 13.31 10.25
N VAL A 31 -21.28 13.15 10.97
CA VAL A 31 -20.35 12.01 10.80
C VAL A 31 -21.06 10.71 11.15
N GLU A 32 -21.76 10.66 12.29
CA GLU A 32 -22.48 9.46 12.74
C GLU A 32 -23.54 9.02 11.71
N GLU A 33 -24.41 9.94 11.25
CA GLU A 33 -25.44 9.63 10.25
C GLU A 33 -24.86 9.29 8.87
N SER A 34 -23.74 9.92 8.47
CA SER A 34 -23.06 9.59 7.22
C SER A 34 -22.48 8.18 7.23
N ASN A 35 -21.96 7.72 8.36
CA ASN A 35 -21.48 6.34 8.52
C ASN A 35 -22.64 5.34 8.53
N VAL A 36 -23.76 5.66 9.19
CA VAL A 36 -24.99 4.83 9.11
C VAL A 36 -25.46 4.69 7.66
N LEU A 37 -25.35 5.75 6.85
CA LEU A 37 -25.68 5.70 5.42
C LEU A 37 -24.68 4.82 4.66
N LEU A 38 -23.38 4.98 4.90
CA LEU A 38 -22.33 4.16 4.29
C LEU A 38 -22.55 2.65 4.55
N GLU A 39 -22.76 2.27 5.81
CA GLU A 39 -22.90 0.89 6.26
C GLU A 39 -24.10 0.14 5.64
N ARG A 40 -25.11 0.87 5.15
CA ARG A 40 -26.25 0.26 4.42
C ARG A 40 -25.84 -0.32 3.07
N HIS A 41 -24.76 0.19 2.48
CA HIS A 41 -24.33 -0.13 1.12
C HIS A 41 -22.97 -0.81 1.08
N LEU A 42 -22.05 -0.40 1.95
CA LEU A 42 -20.63 -0.74 1.88
C LEU A 42 -20.11 -1.12 3.27
N GLU A 43 -19.47 -2.29 3.35
CA GLU A 43 -18.86 -2.79 4.58
C GLU A 43 -17.34 -2.62 4.58
N GLY A 44 -16.77 -2.36 5.75
CA GLY A 44 -15.33 -2.29 5.96
C GLY A 44 -14.69 -0.96 5.55
N LEU A 45 -15.50 0.09 5.39
CA LEU A 45 -15.05 1.47 5.22
C LEU A 45 -15.75 2.34 6.27
N ALA A 46 -15.17 3.50 6.56
CA ALA A 46 -15.79 4.55 7.37
C ALA A 46 -15.58 5.93 6.74
N LEU A 47 -16.39 6.89 7.17
CA LEU A 47 -16.28 8.30 6.82
C LEU A 47 -15.80 9.09 8.04
N GLU A 48 -14.72 9.83 7.87
CA GLU A 48 -14.28 10.88 8.78
C GLU A 48 -14.57 12.24 8.15
N MET A 49 -14.70 13.29 8.97
CA MET A 49 -14.87 14.65 8.47
C MET A 49 -13.96 15.62 9.19
N SER A 50 -13.38 16.55 8.42
CA SER A 50 -12.54 17.63 8.93
C SER A 50 -13.06 18.98 8.44
N GLY A 51 -13.17 19.94 9.35
CA GLY A 51 -13.76 21.26 9.13
C GLY A 51 -14.54 21.74 10.35
N GLY A 52 -14.97 23.00 10.33
CA GLY A 52 -15.88 23.57 11.32
C GLY A 52 -17.36 23.39 10.95
N ASP A 53 -18.25 23.43 11.95
CA ASP A 53 -19.71 23.33 11.74
C ASP A 53 -20.25 24.38 10.73
N GLY A 54 -19.62 25.55 10.67
CA GLY A 54 -20.01 26.66 9.80
C GLY A 54 -19.35 26.65 8.42
N ASP A 55 -18.49 25.67 8.13
CA ASP A 55 -17.78 25.62 6.86
C ASP A 55 -18.72 25.22 5.72
N ALA A 56 -18.67 25.99 4.64
CA ALA A 56 -19.50 25.75 3.46
C ALA A 56 -19.17 24.42 2.77
N VAL A 57 -17.90 23.99 2.87
CA VAL A 57 -17.39 22.72 2.39
C VAL A 57 -16.53 22.11 3.50
N VAL A 58 -16.78 20.85 3.85
CA VAL A 58 -15.95 20.06 4.77
C VAL A 58 -15.22 18.97 4.00
N ASP A 59 -14.02 18.60 4.45
CA ASP A 59 -13.33 17.42 3.90
C ASP A 59 -14.04 16.16 4.42
N MET A 60 -14.41 15.27 3.52
CA MET A 60 -14.92 13.94 3.82
C MET A 60 -13.87 12.91 3.45
N ILE A 61 -13.33 12.25 4.45
CA ILE A 61 -12.25 11.29 4.30
C ILE A 61 -12.85 9.89 4.33
N VAL A 62 -12.65 9.12 3.26
CA VAL A 62 -12.98 7.69 3.24
C VAL A 62 -11.76 6.94 3.76
N THR A 63 -11.95 6.14 4.82
CA THR A 63 -10.90 5.36 5.48
C THR A 63 -11.29 3.89 5.55
N ALA A 64 -10.29 3.00 5.53
CA ALA A 64 -10.41 1.57 5.75
C ALA A 64 -9.83 1.15 7.12
N HIS A 65 -9.46 2.13 7.97
CA HIS A 65 -8.83 1.91 9.26
C HIS A 65 -7.62 0.95 9.17
N GLY A 66 -6.80 1.13 8.13
CA GLY A 66 -5.60 0.33 7.89
C GLY A 66 -5.85 -1.05 7.28
N SER A 67 -7.11 -1.41 6.97
CA SER A 67 -7.41 -2.67 6.27
C SER A 67 -7.02 -2.58 4.79
N ILE A 68 -5.82 -3.06 4.47
CA ILE A 68 -5.25 -3.07 3.10
C ILE A 68 -6.22 -3.72 2.10
N ASP A 69 -6.86 -4.85 2.46
CA ASP A 69 -7.82 -5.55 1.62
C ASP A 69 -9.03 -4.69 1.19
N ARG A 70 -9.30 -3.60 1.92
CA ARG A 70 -10.39 -2.65 1.65
C ARG A 70 -9.93 -1.43 0.84
N PHE A 71 -8.63 -1.23 0.65
CA PHE A 71 -8.11 -0.10 -0.14
C PHE A 71 -8.62 -0.09 -1.59
N PRO A 72 -8.81 -1.23 -2.30
CA PRO A 72 -9.42 -1.22 -3.62
C PRO A 72 -10.86 -0.72 -3.61
N LEU A 73 -11.63 -1.05 -2.56
CA LEU A 73 -13.00 -0.57 -2.40
C LEU A 73 -13.01 0.92 -2.10
N LEU A 74 -12.15 1.38 -1.18
CA LEU A 74 -11.94 2.79 -0.86
C LEU A 74 -11.62 3.61 -2.11
N ALA A 75 -10.65 3.17 -2.91
CA ALA A 75 -10.26 3.85 -4.14
C ALA A 75 -11.43 3.93 -5.15
N GLN A 76 -12.22 2.85 -5.30
CA GLN A 76 -13.41 2.85 -6.16
C GLN A 76 -14.50 3.81 -5.65
N VAL A 77 -14.72 3.87 -4.33
CA VAL A 77 -15.68 4.80 -3.72
C VAL A 77 -15.27 6.23 -3.99
N VAL A 78 -14.02 6.60 -3.74
CA VAL A 78 -13.51 7.95 -3.95
C VAL A 78 -13.53 8.33 -5.43
N ALA A 79 -13.12 7.44 -6.33
CA ALA A 79 -13.14 7.68 -7.76
C ALA A 79 -14.56 7.85 -8.34
N ALA A 80 -15.56 7.19 -7.74
CA ALA A 80 -16.96 7.28 -8.14
C ALA A 80 -17.72 8.46 -7.50
N ALA A 81 -17.07 9.23 -6.62
CA ALA A 81 -17.71 10.32 -5.90
C ALA A 81 -18.29 11.36 -6.89
N PRO A 82 -19.59 11.71 -6.79
CA PRO A 82 -20.16 12.77 -7.59
C PRO A 82 -19.61 14.12 -7.11
N LYS A 83 -19.81 15.16 -7.91
CA LYS A 83 -19.53 16.52 -7.45
C LYS A 83 -20.57 16.92 -6.39
N LEU A 84 -20.13 16.91 -5.14
CA LEU A 84 -20.89 17.32 -3.96
C LEU A 84 -20.80 18.83 -3.73
N GLN A 85 -21.84 19.41 -3.11
CA GLN A 85 -21.89 20.87 -2.87
C GLN A 85 -21.17 21.27 -1.58
N HIS A 86 -21.18 20.39 -0.59
CA HIS A 86 -20.76 20.66 0.79
C HIS A 86 -19.64 19.75 1.28
N HIS A 87 -19.21 18.78 0.48
CA HIS A 87 -18.17 17.83 0.85
C HIS A 87 -17.09 17.71 -0.23
N ALA A 88 -15.83 17.77 0.18
CA ALA A 88 -14.68 17.41 -0.64
C ALA A 88 -14.25 16.00 -0.27
N VAL A 89 -14.47 15.03 -1.17
CA VAL A 89 -14.16 13.62 -0.91
C VAL A 89 -12.66 13.37 -1.08
N ARG A 90 -12.05 12.72 -0.08
CA ARG A 90 -10.64 12.35 -0.05
C ARG A 90 -10.47 10.88 0.30
N ALA A 91 -9.41 10.28 -0.22
CA ALA A 91 -8.99 8.93 0.11
C ALA A 91 -7.95 8.98 1.24
N PHE A 92 -8.08 8.05 2.19
CA PHE A 92 -7.16 7.83 3.30
C PHE A 92 -7.06 8.98 4.29
N ARG A 93 -6.82 8.65 5.55
CA ARG A 93 -6.44 9.68 6.52
C ARG A 93 -5.07 10.25 6.16
N GLU A 94 -5.01 11.56 5.91
CA GLU A 94 -3.75 12.28 5.72
C GLU A 94 -3.00 12.43 7.06
N ARG A 95 -1.67 12.61 6.98
CA ARG A 95 -0.85 12.95 8.14
C ARG A 95 -1.37 14.22 8.83
N THR A 96 -1.44 14.19 10.16
CA THR A 96 -1.79 15.40 10.93
C THR A 96 -0.77 16.51 10.68
N GLN A 97 -1.27 17.73 10.52
CA GLN A 97 -0.44 18.94 10.44
C GLN A 97 0.06 19.39 11.82
N GLN A 98 -0.49 18.79 12.89
CA GLN A 98 -0.11 19.04 14.28
C GLN A 98 0.22 17.69 14.93
N PRO A 99 1.45 17.18 14.77
CA PRO A 99 1.84 15.86 15.27
C PRO A 99 2.06 15.82 16.79
N ASP A 100 2.13 16.98 17.45
CA ASP A 100 2.18 17.09 18.91
C ASP A 100 0.75 17.25 19.47
N PHE A 101 0.20 16.16 20.01
CA PHE A 101 -1.14 16.16 20.59
C PHE A 101 -1.28 15.07 21.67
N PRO A 102 -2.14 15.30 22.67
CA PRO A 102 -2.53 14.26 23.62
C PRO A 102 -3.75 13.48 23.15
N ILE A 103 -3.85 12.22 23.59
CA ILE A 103 -5.11 11.47 23.62
C ILE A 103 -5.44 11.18 25.08
N GLY A 104 -6.70 11.34 25.47
CA GLY A 104 -7.22 10.93 26.77
C GLY A 104 -8.25 9.81 26.62
N MET A 105 -8.08 8.71 27.37
CA MET A 105 -9.02 7.58 27.40
C MET A 105 -9.15 7.05 28.83
N ASP A 106 -10.38 6.89 29.31
CA ASP A 106 -10.69 6.27 30.61
C ASP A 106 -9.90 6.82 31.81
N GLY A 107 -9.64 8.14 31.82
CA GLY A 107 -8.92 8.82 32.90
C GLY A 107 -7.40 8.75 32.82
N PHE A 108 -6.86 8.17 31.74
CA PHE A 108 -5.43 8.18 31.40
C PHE A 108 -5.19 9.07 30.18
N GLU A 109 -4.14 9.87 30.23
CA GLU A 109 -3.70 10.72 29.12
C GLU A 109 -2.31 10.27 28.69
N LEU A 110 -2.06 10.28 27.38
CA LEU A 110 -0.76 10.02 26.77
C LEU A 110 -0.55 11.07 25.68
N SER A 111 0.66 11.62 25.62
CA SER A 111 1.05 12.55 24.54
C SER A 111 1.92 11.87 23.50
N THR A 112 1.84 12.30 22.23
CA THR A 112 2.76 11.85 21.18
C THR A 112 4.23 12.19 21.50
N SER A 113 4.51 13.18 22.33
CA SER A 113 5.88 13.44 22.82
C SER A 113 6.38 12.43 23.87
N GLU A 114 5.48 11.62 24.43
CA GLU A 114 5.78 10.55 25.40
C GLU A 114 5.87 9.16 24.76
N VAL A 115 5.52 9.03 23.47
CA VAL A 115 5.71 7.80 22.69
C VAL A 115 7.02 7.95 21.93
N LEU A 116 8.00 7.09 22.20
CA LEU A 116 9.30 7.12 21.56
C LEU A 116 9.38 5.96 20.55
N ILE A 117 9.85 6.27 19.35
CA ILE A 117 9.90 5.37 18.21
C ILE A 117 11.35 5.25 17.73
N ALA A 118 11.79 4.03 17.43
CA ALA A 118 12.99 3.77 16.65
C ALA A 118 12.61 3.03 15.36
N CYS A 119 13.22 3.42 14.24
CA CYS A 119 13.00 2.77 12.95
C CYS A 119 14.09 1.73 12.66
N SER A 120 13.68 0.57 12.18
CA SER A 120 14.57 -0.47 11.68
C SER A 120 14.04 -1.04 10.34
N GLN A 121 14.81 -1.92 9.70
CA GLN A 121 14.45 -2.47 8.40
C GLN A 121 13.71 -3.80 8.59
N ASP A 122 12.63 -3.99 7.83
CA ASP A 122 11.84 -5.23 7.84
C ASP A 122 11.36 -5.55 6.43
N ASP A 123 12.02 -6.50 5.74
CA ASP A 123 11.65 -7.01 4.41
C ASP A 123 11.19 -5.96 3.37
N GLY A 124 11.85 -4.79 3.37
CA GLY A 124 11.57 -3.68 2.45
C GLY A 124 10.58 -2.63 2.99
N GLN A 125 10.01 -2.84 4.16
CA GLN A 125 9.26 -1.89 4.98
C GLN A 125 10.13 -1.33 6.11
N ALA A 126 9.61 -0.33 6.82
CA ALA A 126 10.18 0.15 8.07
C ALA A 126 9.51 -0.56 9.25
N ALA A 127 10.27 -1.26 10.07
CA ALA A 127 9.81 -1.71 11.37
C ALA A 127 9.88 -0.57 12.39
N LEU A 128 8.94 -0.56 13.34
CA LEU A 128 8.86 0.42 14.42
C LEU A 128 9.00 -0.28 15.78
N GLU A 129 10.07 0.04 16.50
CA GLU A 129 10.13 -0.25 17.93
C GLU A 129 9.55 0.91 18.73
N ILE A 130 8.75 0.59 19.74
CA ILE A 130 8.01 1.56 20.56
C ILE A 130 8.40 1.40 22.03
N ARG A 131 8.67 2.53 22.69
CA ARG A 131 8.75 2.63 24.16
C ARG A 131 8.04 3.88 24.65
N PHE A 132 7.66 3.87 25.92
CA PHE A 132 7.10 5.05 26.56
C PHE A 132 8.19 5.85 27.28
N GLY A 133 8.21 7.18 27.07
CA GLY A 133 9.14 8.12 27.69
C GLY A 133 8.93 8.32 29.18
N ARG A 134 7.93 7.65 29.77
CA ARG A 134 7.68 7.58 31.21
C ARG A 134 7.14 6.22 31.60
N GLU A 135 7.16 5.94 32.89
CA GLU A 135 6.51 4.76 33.45
C GLU A 135 4.99 4.83 33.26
N ILE A 136 4.42 3.76 32.69
CA ILE A 136 2.98 3.60 32.50
C ILE A 136 2.47 2.68 33.62
N PRO A 137 1.44 3.09 34.39
CA PRO A 137 0.88 2.23 35.43
C PRO A 137 0.39 0.92 34.84
N GLN A 138 0.56 -0.19 35.58
CA GLN A 138 0.29 -1.54 35.09
C GLN A 138 -1.12 -1.70 34.50
N ASP A 139 -2.13 -1.08 35.12
CA ASP A 139 -3.53 -1.16 34.67
C ASP A 139 -3.79 -0.40 33.35
N PHE A 140 -2.87 0.48 32.93
CA PHE A 140 -2.96 1.28 31.70
C PHE A 140 -2.01 0.83 30.59
N GLN A 141 -1.28 -0.27 30.76
CA GLN A 141 -0.33 -0.76 29.75
C GLN A 141 -0.99 -1.05 28.39
N ASP A 142 -2.09 -1.81 28.39
CA ASP A 142 -2.82 -2.11 27.16
C ASP A 142 -3.50 -0.87 26.56
N HIS A 143 -3.97 0.05 27.41
CA HIS A 143 -4.53 1.33 26.99
C HIS A 143 -3.48 2.18 26.26
N ALA A 144 -2.29 2.32 26.85
CA ALA A 144 -1.20 3.09 26.26
C ALA A 144 -0.73 2.49 24.93
N ARG A 145 -0.70 1.15 24.80
CA ARG A 145 -0.39 0.46 23.54
C ARG A 145 -1.42 0.77 22.45
N ASN A 146 -2.71 0.65 22.78
CA ASN A 146 -3.80 0.97 21.84
C ASN A 146 -3.78 2.45 21.44
N MET A 147 -3.53 3.35 22.39
CA MET A 147 -3.40 4.79 22.12
C MET A 147 -2.22 5.09 21.21
N ALA A 148 -1.08 4.42 21.40
CA ALA A 148 0.08 4.60 20.53
C ALA A 148 -0.22 4.20 19.08
N PHE A 149 -0.95 3.10 18.84
CA PHE A 149 -1.40 2.74 17.48
C PHE A 149 -2.29 3.81 16.86
N ILE A 150 -3.28 4.32 17.60
CA ILE A 150 -4.13 5.42 17.13
C ILE A 150 -3.28 6.65 16.79
N MET A 151 -2.32 7.01 17.65
CA MET A 151 -1.44 8.15 17.42
C MET A 151 -0.57 7.98 16.18
N ILE A 152 0.04 6.81 15.98
CA ILE A 152 0.88 6.52 14.82
C ILE A 152 0.08 6.64 13.53
N ASP A 153 -1.14 6.10 13.52
CA ASP A 153 -2.05 6.17 12.37
C ASP A 153 -2.41 7.63 12.01
N HIS A 154 -2.51 8.54 13.00
CA HIS A 154 -2.68 9.98 12.74
C HIS A 154 -1.38 10.68 12.30
N VAL A 155 -0.24 10.29 12.87
CA VAL A 155 1.05 10.94 12.64
C VAL A 155 1.66 10.56 11.28
N LEU A 156 1.61 9.28 10.91
CA LEU A 156 2.10 8.77 9.63
C LEU A 156 1.01 8.79 8.54
N GLY A 157 -0.26 8.88 8.93
CA GLY A 157 -1.37 8.74 8.01
C GLY A 157 -1.63 7.27 7.67
N GLU A 158 -2.83 7.00 7.17
CA GLU A 158 -3.34 5.63 7.03
C GLU A 158 -2.53 4.81 6.01
N TYR A 159 -2.23 5.39 4.85
CA TYR A 159 -1.52 4.64 3.79
C TYR A 159 -0.11 4.26 4.23
N ASP A 160 0.65 5.21 4.75
CA ASP A 160 2.04 4.96 5.14
C ASP A 160 2.11 3.99 6.32
N PHE A 161 1.21 4.12 7.29
CA PHE A 161 1.17 3.19 8.41
C PHE A 161 0.74 1.78 7.97
N ALA A 162 -0.26 1.64 7.10
CA ALA A 162 -0.71 0.33 6.65
C ALA A 162 0.27 -0.35 5.68
N VAL A 163 0.95 0.41 4.83
CA VAL A 163 1.71 -0.15 3.69
C VAL A 163 3.21 -0.07 3.86
N LYS A 164 3.74 1.01 4.46
CA LYS A 164 5.20 1.23 4.55
C LYS A 164 5.78 0.77 5.88
N VAL A 165 4.93 0.58 6.89
CA VAL A 165 5.33 0.03 8.19
C VAL A 165 5.09 -1.48 8.19
N GLY A 166 6.13 -2.23 8.55
CA GLY A 166 6.10 -3.67 8.73
C GLY A 166 5.82 -4.02 10.19
N ALA A 167 6.76 -4.71 10.84
CA ALA A 167 6.69 -5.06 12.25
C ALA A 167 6.57 -3.83 13.16
N VAL A 168 5.74 -3.94 14.20
CA VAL A 168 5.57 -2.93 15.26
C VAL A 168 5.65 -3.60 16.62
N ASP A 169 6.71 -3.32 17.38
CA ASP A 169 7.01 -4.00 18.63
C ASP A 169 7.15 -3.02 19.80
N PHE A 170 6.52 -3.34 20.93
CA PHE A 170 6.75 -2.63 22.19
C PHE A 170 7.89 -3.28 22.97
N VAL A 171 8.97 -2.53 23.17
CA VAL A 171 10.22 -3.06 23.74
C VAL A 171 10.67 -2.28 24.99
N GLU A 172 11.34 -2.98 25.90
CA GLU A 172 12.06 -2.36 27.02
C GLU A 172 13.49 -2.00 26.61
N GLU A 173 14.13 -2.87 25.83
CA GLU A 173 15.46 -2.70 25.25
C GLU A 173 15.37 -2.90 23.73
N SER A 174 16.05 -2.04 22.97
CA SER A 174 16.11 -2.10 21.50
C SER A 174 16.92 -3.31 21.04
N ALA A 175 16.54 -3.91 19.92
CA ALA A 175 17.39 -4.92 19.26
C ALA A 175 18.72 -4.31 18.77
N ASP A 176 18.71 -3.02 18.43
CA ASP A 176 19.90 -2.22 18.10
C ASP A 176 20.29 -1.31 19.29
N PRO A 177 21.42 -1.56 19.97
CA PRO A 177 21.90 -0.73 21.08
C PRO A 177 22.13 0.75 20.71
N ASP A 178 22.39 1.04 19.43
CA ASP A 178 22.66 2.38 18.92
C ASP A 178 21.42 3.06 18.31
N ALA A 179 20.23 2.44 18.49
CA ALA A 179 18.98 2.96 17.95
C ALA A 179 18.69 4.40 18.39
N GLU A 180 18.38 5.25 17.40
CA GLU A 180 17.97 6.63 17.64
C GLU A 180 16.47 6.68 17.95
N TRP A 181 16.15 7.02 19.20
CA TRP A 181 14.77 7.13 19.66
C TRP A 181 14.22 8.53 19.46
N THR A 182 13.17 8.63 18.66
CA THR A 182 12.51 9.90 18.30
C THR A 182 11.12 9.95 18.94
N PRO A 183 10.72 11.05 19.61
CA PRO A 183 9.33 11.25 20.00
C PRO A 183 8.40 11.17 18.79
N LEU A 184 7.24 10.53 18.93
CA LEU A 184 6.29 10.33 17.84
C LEU A 184 5.85 11.66 17.21
N SER A 185 5.77 12.74 18.00
CA SER A 185 5.49 14.10 17.50
C SER A 185 6.53 14.65 16.51
N LEU A 186 7.73 14.07 16.47
CA LEU A 186 8.82 14.44 15.56
C LEU A 186 9.11 13.35 14.52
N LEU A 187 8.34 12.26 14.53
CA LEU A 187 8.57 11.10 13.66
C LEU A 187 8.44 11.39 12.16
N PRO A 188 7.47 12.18 11.64
CA PRO A 188 7.26 12.27 10.19
C PRO A 188 8.52 12.59 9.37
N PRO A 189 9.31 13.64 9.67
CA PRO A 189 10.54 13.90 8.92
C PRO A 189 11.66 12.87 9.15
N VAL A 190 11.64 12.14 10.27
CA VAL A 190 12.60 11.05 10.54
C VAL A 190 12.24 9.82 9.72
N PHE A 191 10.96 9.46 9.71
CA PHE A 191 10.43 8.37 8.90
C PHE A 191 10.66 8.61 7.41
N ASP A 192 10.37 9.82 6.91
CA ASP A 192 10.58 10.16 5.50
C ASP A 192 12.06 10.05 5.10
N ARG A 193 12.97 10.51 5.97
CA ARG A 193 14.41 10.36 5.74
C ARG A 193 14.84 8.91 5.75
N TYR A 194 14.37 8.12 6.71
CA TYR A 194 14.64 6.69 6.76
C TYR A 194 14.15 5.98 5.49
N TRP A 195 12.92 6.30 5.07
CA TRP A 195 12.31 5.79 3.84
C TRP A 195 13.15 6.11 2.60
N SER A 196 13.57 7.37 2.43
CA SER A 196 14.29 7.79 1.23
C SER A 196 15.78 7.46 1.25
N GLU A 197 16.47 7.68 2.37
CA GLU A 197 17.94 7.62 2.47
C GLU A 197 18.43 6.24 2.93
N THR A 198 17.68 5.55 3.81
CA THR A 198 18.05 4.22 4.30
C THR A 198 17.47 3.11 3.41
N LEU A 199 16.17 3.16 3.10
CA LEU A 199 15.51 2.16 2.24
C LEU A 199 15.60 2.50 0.74
N GLY A 200 16.09 3.68 0.38
CA GLY A 200 16.30 4.09 -1.01
C GLY A 200 15.03 4.41 -1.78
N ARG A 201 13.91 4.74 -1.10
CA ARG A 201 12.57 4.97 -1.68
C ARG A 201 12.32 6.44 -1.97
N THR A 202 13.00 6.98 -2.99
CA THR A 202 12.92 8.42 -3.32
C THR A 202 11.59 8.84 -3.96
N GLY A 203 10.82 7.88 -4.48
CA GLY A 203 9.60 8.13 -5.25
C GLY A 203 9.86 8.45 -6.72
N ASP A 204 11.10 8.65 -7.14
CA ASP A 204 11.42 9.01 -8.53
C ASP A 204 11.48 7.77 -9.42
N PHE A 205 10.84 7.83 -10.59
CA PHE A 205 11.03 6.78 -11.59
C PHE A 205 12.50 6.72 -12.01
N PRO A 206 13.09 5.51 -12.10
CA PRO A 206 14.47 5.37 -12.53
C PRO A 206 14.67 5.91 -13.95
N SER A 207 15.87 6.43 -14.21
CA SER A 207 16.28 6.89 -15.53
C SER A 207 17.51 6.11 -16.00
N GLY A 208 17.60 5.88 -17.32
CA GLY A 208 18.70 5.12 -17.91
C GLY A 208 18.48 3.62 -17.90
N GLU A 209 19.59 2.86 -17.90
CA GLU A 209 19.56 1.40 -17.94
C GLU A 209 19.21 0.83 -16.56
N HIS A 210 18.29 -0.13 -16.53
CA HIS A 210 17.88 -0.80 -15.29
C HIS A 210 18.98 -1.72 -14.77
N VAL A 211 19.16 -1.74 -13.45
CA VAL A 211 20.10 -2.64 -12.77
C VAL A 211 19.36 -3.92 -12.38
N TRP A 212 19.87 -5.06 -12.84
CA TRP A 212 19.24 -6.37 -12.62
C TRP A 212 20.05 -7.25 -11.68
N GLY A 213 19.39 -7.91 -10.74
CA GLY A 213 19.93 -9.00 -9.92
C GLY A 213 19.32 -10.35 -10.36
N GLY A 214 20.14 -11.39 -10.45
CA GLY A 214 19.69 -12.73 -10.85
C GLY A 214 19.88 -13.75 -9.73
N MET A 215 18.90 -14.64 -9.55
CA MET A 215 18.97 -15.74 -8.58
C MET A 215 18.29 -17.00 -9.13
N THR A 216 18.73 -18.15 -8.61
CA THR A 216 18.09 -19.45 -8.88
C THR A 216 17.50 -19.98 -7.59
N LEU A 217 16.20 -20.28 -7.60
CA LEU A 217 15.45 -20.80 -6.46
C LEU A 217 15.10 -22.26 -6.71
N ALA A 218 15.30 -23.12 -5.72
CA ALA A 218 14.87 -24.52 -5.77
C ALA A 218 13.56 -24.69 -5.01
N PHE A 219 12.57 -25.33 -5.64
CA PHE A 219 11.28 -25.65 -5.03
C PHE A 219 11.17 -27.17 -4.83
N GLY A 220 10.72 -27.57 -3.64
CA GLY A 220 10.36 -28.96 -3.35
C GLY A 220 11.51 -29.91 -3.00
N GLY A 221 12.69 -29.39 -2.65
CA GLY A 221 13.78 -30.24 -2.13
C GLY A 221 13.58 -30.60 -0.66
N SER A 222 13.71 -31.88 -0.31
CA SER A 222 14.07 -32.28 1.05
C SER A 222 15.55 -31.95 1.29
N ASP A 223 15.92 -31.57 2.52
CA ASP A 223 17.33 -31.43 2.94
C ASP A 223 18.12 -32.76 2.85
N ASP A 224 17.46 -33.88 2.52
CA ASP A 224 18.11 -35.15 2.20
C ASP A 224 18.74 -35.12 0.81
N GLU A 225 20.07 -35.08 0.77
CA GLU A 225 20.94 -35.11 -0.43
C GLU A 225 20.76 -36.38 -1.32
N ASP A 226 19.99 -37.37 -0.86
CA ASP A 226 19.84 -38.70 -1.51
C ASP A 226 18.51 -38.90 -2.27
N ALA A 227 17.60 -37.91 -2.29
CA ALA A 227 16.39 -37.98 -3.09
C ALA A 227 16.67 -37.48 -4.51
N GLY A 228 16.94 -38.40 -5.44
CA GLY A 228 17.22 -38.13 -6.86
C GLY A 228 16.05 -37.55 -7.69
N GLU A 229 15.13 -36.78 -7.08
CA GLU A 229 14.10 -36.04 -7.81
C GLU A 229 14.68 -34.73 -8.35
N PRO A 230 14.41 -34.37 -9.63
CA PRO A 230 14.84 -33.08 -10.15
C PRO A 230 14.16 -31.96 -9.36
N GLN A 231 14.97 -31.14 -8.68
CA GLN A 231 14.49 -29.92 -8.04
C GLN A 231 13.82 -29.04 -9.11
N ASP A 232 12.56 -28.65 -8.88
CA ASP A 232 11.87 -27.68 -9.71
C ASP A 232 12.52 -26.32 -9.46
N THR A 233 13.37 -25.88 -10.38
CA THR A 233 14.12 -24.62 -10.22
C THR A 233 13.42 -23.47 -10.93
N ALA A 234 13.41 -22.30 -10.31
CA ALA A 234 13.07 -21.04 -10.97
C ALA A 234 14.31 -20.17 -11.17
N LEU A 235 14.40 -19.52 -12.33
CA LEU A 235 15.31 -18.41 -12.55
C LEU A 235 14.56 -17.10 -12.36
N VAL A 236 14.96 -16.28 -11.40
CA VAL A 236 14.37 -14.98 -11.13
C VAL A 236 15.37 -13.88 -11.47
N MET A 237 14.91 -12.88 -12.22
CA MET A 237 15.64 -11.64 -12.47
C MET A 237 14.84 -10.48 -11.87
N VAL A 238 15.44 -9.75 -10.94
CA VAL A 238 14.82 -8.65 -10.20
C VAL A 238 15.37 -7.32 -10.69
N ASN A 239 14.48 -6.37 -10.98
CA ASN A 239 14.85 -5.00 -11.33
C ASN A 239 15.14 -4.21 -10.04
N ARG A 240 16.42 -4.03 -9.70
CA ARG A 240 16.83 -3.23 -8.54
C ARG A 240 16.56 -1.74 -8.74
N SER A 241 16.44 -1.28 -9.98
CA SER A 241 16.03 0.09 -10.30
C SER A 241 14.56 0.37 -9.99
N ALA A 242 13.74 -0.65 -9.68
CA ALA A 242 12.37 -0.44 -9.24
C ALA A 242 12.24 -0.02 -7.76
N ASN A 243 13.28 -0.23 -6.95
CA ASN A 243 13.26 0.09 -5.53
C ASN A 243 12.83 1.54 -5.23
N PRO A 244 13.33 2.60 -5.90
CA PRO A 244 12.95 3.98 -5.59
C PRO A 244 11.45 4.28 -5.62
N VAL A 245 10.67 3.57 -6.44
CA VAL A 245 9.21 3.78 -6.58
C VAL A 245 8.37 2.75 -5.82
N ALA A 246 9.01 1.77 -5.17
CA ALA A 246 8.31 0.68 -4.53
C ALA A 246 7.41 1.16 -3.37
N MET A 247 6.21 0.61 -3.28
CA MET A 247 5.13 0.96 -2.35
C MET A 247 4.54 2.37 -2.51
N ARG A 248 4.74 3.04 -3.65
CA ARG A 248 3.95 4.24 -3.99
C ARG A 248 2.46 3.88 -4.10
N ALA A 249 1.61 4.74 -3.56
CA ALA A 249 0.15 4.55 -3.59
C ALA A 249 -0.43 4.49 -5.02
N ASP A 250 0.23 5.14 -5.97
CA ASP A 250 -0.13 5.11 -7.39
C ASP A 250 0.59 3.99 -8.16
N LEU A 251 1.12 2.97 -7.48
CA LEU A 251 1.69 1.74 -8.07
C LEU A 251 1.32 0.50 -7.27
N ALA A 252 0.05 0.38 -6.85
CA ALA A 252 -0.40 -0.64 -5.90
C ALA A 252 -0.85 -1.96 -6.54
N TYR A 253 -0.82 -2.10 -7.86
CA TYR A 253 -1.28 -3.32 -8.54
C TYR A 253 -0.13 -4.06 -9.20
N ALA A 254 0.05 -5.34 -8.85
CA ALA A 254 0.94 -6.24 -9.54
C ALA A 254 0.23 -6.84 -10.76
N LEU A 255 0.56 -6.32 -11.95
CA LEU A 255 0.14 -6.83 -13.26
C LEU A 255 1.15 -7.87 -13.74
N THR A 256 0.71 -9.11 -13.92
CA THR A 256 1.52 -10.21 -14.42
C THR A 256 1.18 -10.52 -15.86
N LEU A 257 2.19 -10.56 -16.71
CA LEU A 257 2.14 -11.19 -18.03
C LEU A 257 2.85 -12.55 -17.93
N ASP A 258 2.15 -13.62 -18.28
CA ASP A 258 2.64 -15.00 -18.17
C ASP A 258 2.49 -15.71 -19.50
N MET A 259 3.53 -16.41 -19.94
CA MET A 259 3.55 -17.07 -21.24
C MET A 259 4.22 -18.45 -21.16
N PRO A 260 3.68 -19.48 -21.86
CA PRO A 260 4.39 -20.74 -22.03
C PRO A 260 5.71 -20.54 -22.79
N VAL A 261 6.73 -21.28 -22.36
CA VAL A 261 8.07 -21.28 -22.93
C VAL A 261 8.62 -22.71 -22.89
N GLY A 262 8.41 -23.44 -23.99
CA GLY A 262 8.86 -24.82 -24.21
C GLY A 262 10.22 -24.90 -24.89
N ASP A 263 10.62 -23.87 -25.64
CA ASP A 263 11.91 -23.80 -26.31
C ASP A 263 12.55 -22.40 -26.30
N ARG A 264 13.69 -22.28 -26.98
CA ARG A 264 14.49 -21.04 -27.03
C ARG A 264 13.82 -19.95 -27.88
N ASP A 265 13.11 -20.33 -28.93
CA ASP A 265 12.46 -19.36 -29.83
C ASP A 265 11.24 -18.77 -29.11
N GLU A 266 10.47 -19.60 -28.42
CA GLU A 266 9.37 -19.16 -27.54
C GLU A 266 9.88 -18.28 -26.38
N LEU A 267 11.06 -18.58 -25.82
CA LEU A 267 11.67 -17.75 -24.78
C LEU A 267 12.01 -16.36 -25.31
N GLN A 268 12.58 -16.27 -26.51
CA GLN A 268 12.92 -14.99 -27.13
C GLN A 268 11.66 -14.17 -27.40
N VAL A 269 10.60 -14.79 -27.92
CA VAL A 269 9.31 -14.13 -28.12
C VAL A 269 8.75 -13.60 -26.79
N ALA A 270 8.84 -14.38 -25.72
CA ALA A 270 8.39 -13.96 -24.39
C ALA A 270 9.14 -12.72 -23.91
N GLN A 271 10.47 -12.72 -24.06
CA GLN A 271 11.34 -11.61 -23.69
C GLN A 271 10.99 -10.36 -24.50
N ASP A 272 10.87 -10.49 -25.82
CA ASP A 272 10.56 -9.37 -26.70
C ASP A 272 9.18 -8.75 -26.38
N LEU A 273 8.18 -9.57 -26.04
CA LEU A 273 6.86 -9.08 -25.61
C LEU A 273 6.94 -8.37 -24.25
N HIS A 274 7.65 -8.94 -23.27
CA HIS A 274 7.81 -8.34 -21.95
C HIS A 274 8.60 -7.02 -21.99
N ASP A 275 9.65 -6.92 -22.81
CA ASP A 275 10.43 -5.69 -22.97
C ASP A 275 9.61 -4.58 -23.64
N GLN A 276 8.74 -4.95 -24.60
CA GLN A 276 7.81 -4.01 -25.21
C GLN A 276 6.72 -3.57 -24.24
N ALA A 277 6.18 -4.47 -23.41
CA ALA A 277 5.25 -4.11 -22.36
C ALA A 277 5.89 -3.14 -21.34
N ALA A 278 7.15 -3.40 -20.94
CA ALA A 278 7.91 -2.50 -20.07
C ALA A 278 8.03 -1.11 -20.71
N THR A 279 8.40 -1.04 -21.98
CA THR A 279 8.52 0.23 -22.73
C THR A 279 7.19 1.00 -22.73
N LEU A 280 6.06 0.34 -22.99
CA LEU A 280 4.75 0.98 -23.04
C LEU A 280 4.31 1.54 -21.68
N LEU A 281 4.55 0.78 -20.61
CA LEU A 281 4.16 1.17 -19.25
C LEU A 281 5.10 2.24 -18.68
N GLU A 282 6.41 2.10 -18.86
CA GLU A 282 7.42 3.00 -18.28
C GLU A 282 7.47 4.36 -18.98
N LEU A 283 7.28 4.42 -20.31
CA LEU A 283 7.29 5.68 -21.06
C LEU A 283 6.20 6.65 -20.56
N SER A 284 5.06 6.10 -20.15
CA SER A 284 3.94 6.87 -19.61
C SER A 284 3.94 6.92 -18.07
N GLN A 285 4.98 6.39 -17.42
CA GLN A 285 5.08 6.21 -15.96
C GLN A 285 3.83 5.54 -15.35
N LEU A 286 3.18 4.66 -16.13
CA LEU A 286 2.01 3.89 -15.70
C LEU A 286 2.41 2.70 -14.83
N GLY A 287 3.65 2.27 -14.97
CA GLY A 287 4.23 1.23 -14.14
C GLY A 287 5.69 0.97 -14.45
N ILE A 288 6.25 -0.01 -13.76
CA ILE A 288 7.65 -0.44 -13.90
C ILE A 288 7.74 -1.95 -13.85
N LEU A 289 8.58 -2.54 -14.69
CA LEU A 289 8.89 -3.95 -14.61
C LEU A 289 9.71 -4.21 -13.33
N ALA A 290 9.16 -4.99 -12.40
CA ALA A 290 9.79 -5.24 -11.11
C ALA A 290 10.61 -6.52 -11.09
N TYR A 291 10.12 -7.61 -11.71
CA TYR A 291 10.91 -8.83 -11.88
C TYR A 291 10.36 -9.72 -13.00
N THR A 292 11.19 -10.68 -13.41
CA THR A 292 10.77 -11.79 -14.27
C THR A 292 11.13 -13.12 -13.62
N MET A 293 10.32 -14.15 -13.85
CA MET A 293 10.55 -15.49 -13.34
C MET A 293 10.32 -16.52 -14.45
N THR A 294 11.28 -17.42 -14.66
CA THR A 294 11.11 -18.59 -15.52
C THR A 294 11.07 -19.84 -14.66
N ARG A 295 9.97 -20.60 -14.68
CA ARG A 295 9.76 -21.82 -13.89
C ARG A 295 8.79 -22.75 -14.61
N SER A 296 9.04 -24.05 -14.57
CA SER A 296 8.14 -25.10 -15.09
C SER A 296 7.61 -24.85 -16.52
N GLY A 297 8.50 -24.40 -17.43
CA GLY A 297 8.15 -24.14 -18.84
C GLY A 297 7.26 -22.91 -19.06
N ARG A 298 7.28 -21.95 -18.12
CA ARG A 298 6.59 -20.66 -18.24
C ARG A 298 7.51 -19.51 -17.85
N ARG A 299 7.29 -18.35 -18.45
CA ARG A 299 7.97 -17.10 -18.11
C ARG A 299 6.95 -16.05 -17.74
N LYS A 300 7.12 -15.49 -16.54
CA LYS A 300 6.34 -14.38 -16.00
C LYS A 300 7.14 -13.10 -16.02
N ALA A 301 6.49 -11.98 -16.30
CA ALA A 301 6.97 -10.64 -16.03
C ALA A 301 5.93 -9.91 -15.18
N VAL A 302 6.38 -9.32 -14.07
CA VAL A 302 5.52 -8.64 -13.10
C VAL A 302 5.83 -7.15 -13.09
N TYR A 303 4.81 -6.37 -13.37
CA TYR A 303 4.85 -4.91 -13.42
C TYR A 303 4.02 -4.36 -12.27
N TYR A 304 4.52 -3.37 -11.54
CA TYR A 304 3.67 -2.61 -10.63
C TYR A 304 3.10 -1.41 -11.36
N VAL A 305 1.78 -1.27 -11.34
CA VAL A 305 1.01 -0.26 -12.06
C VAL A 305 0.02 0.45 -11.14
N GLY A 306 -0.35 1.68 -11.49
CA GLY A 306 -1.28 2.49 -10.68
C GLY A 306 -2.75 2.24 -10.97
N ASP A 307 -3.09 2.12 -12.25
CA ASP A 307 -4.45 1.93 -12.73
C ASP A 307 -4.47 0.72 -13.66
N GLU A 308 -5.17 -0.34 -13.23
CA GLU A 308 -5.31 -1.58 -13.98
C GLU A 308 -5.92 -1.35 -15.38
N GLN A 309 -6.92 -0.49 -15.48
CA GLN A 309 -7.63 -0.25 -16.72
C GLN A 309 -6.75 0.53 -17.71
N LEU A 310 -6.04 1.55 -17.23
CA LEU A 310 -5.12 2.35 -18.03
C LEU A 310 -3.92 1.52 -18.49
N ALA A 311 -3.37 0.67 -17.62
CA ALA A 311 -2.30 -0.27 -17.98
C ALA A 311 -2.76 -1.26 -19.05
N LYS A 312 -3.96 -1.85 -18.90
CA LYS A 312 -4.55 -2.75 -19.92
C LYS A 312 -4.79 -2.04 -21.25
N GLN A 313 -5.24 -0.78 -21.23
CA GLN A 313 -5.40 0.02 -22.45
C GLN A 313 -4.07 0.28 -23.14
N ALA A 314 -3.01 0.61 -22.37
CA ALA A 314 -1.67 0.82 -22.91
C ALA A 314 -1.10 -0.46 -23.56
N LEU A 315 -1.38 -1.63 -22.97
CA LEU A 315 -0.92 -2.93 -23.49
C LEU A 315 -1.80 -3.49 -24.61
N ALA A 316 -3.02 -2.99 -24.83
CA ALA A 316 -3.95 -3.56 -25.80
C ALA A 316 -3.36 -3.78 -27.21
N PRO A 317 -2.56 -2.86 -27.80
CA PRO A 317 -1.94 -3.09 -29.11
C PRO A 317 -0.92 -4.24 -29.12
N LEU A 318 -0.26 -4.50 -27.99
CA LEU A 318 0.69 -5.61 -27.83
C LEU A 318 -0.06 -6.94 -27.71
N LEU A 319 -1.14 -6.96 -26.94
CA LEU A 319 -1.96 -8.15 -26.67
C LEU A 319 -2.76 -8.64 -27.89
N LEU A 320 -2.96 -7.80 -28.90
CA LEU A 320 -3.65 -8.15 -30.15
C LEU A 320 -2.75 -8.85 -31.19
N ARG A 321 -1.46 -9.01 -30.91
CA ARG A 321 -0.50 -9.62 -31.83
C ARG A 321 -0.58 -11.14 -31.79
N ASP A 322 -0.28 -11.79 -32.91
CA ASP A 322 -0.31 -13.26 -33.01
C ASP A 322 0.69 -13.91 -32.04
N GLU A 323 1.83 -13.27 -31.82
CA GLU A 323 2.87 -13.72 -30.89
C GLU A 323 2.39 -13.71 -29.43
N ALA A 324 1.42 -12.85 -29.10
CA ALA A 324 0.84 -12.74 -27.76
C ALA A 324 -0.37 -13.66 -27.56
N ALA A 325 -0.74 -14.50 -28.53
CA ALA A 325 -1.96 -15.31 -28.47
C ALA A 325 -2.01 -16.30 -27.28
N SER A 326 -0.85 -16.69 -26.74
CA SER A 326 -0.73 -17.57 -25.57
C SER A 326 -0.43 -16.82 -24.25
N LEU A 327 -0.32 -15.49 -24.32
CA LEU A 327 -0.01 -14.66 -23.16
C LEU A 327 -1.26 -14.52 -22.27
N GLU A 328 -1.08 -14.82 -20.99
CA GLU A 328 -2.08 -14.66 -19.96
C GLU A 328 -1.78 -13.40 -19.14
N THR A 329 -2.80 -12.59 -18.88
CA THR A 329 -2.70 -11.40 -18.02
C THR A 329 -3.47 -11.61 -16.74
N THR A 330 -2.82 -11.38 -15.59
CA THR A 330 -3.49 -11.34 -14.28
C THR A 330 -3.10 -10.07 -13.53
N THR A 331 -3.98 -9.58 -12.66
CA THR A 331 -3.72 -8.42 -11.82
C THR A 331 -4.08 -8.77 -10.39
N SER A 332 -3.25 -8.36 -9.44
CA SER A 332 -3.52 -8.47 -8.00
C SER A 332 -3.21 -7.13 -7.33
N PHE A 333 -3.96 -6.83 -6.27
CA PHE A 333 -3.68 -5.66 -5.43
C PHE A 333 -2.59 -6.03 -4.42
N ASP A 334 -1.44 -5.36 -4.50
CA ASP A 334 -0.25 -5.60 -3.68
C ASP A 334 0.46 -4.25 -3.40
N PRO A 335 -0.13 -3.38 -2.56
CA PRO A 335 0.44 -2.06 -2.27
C PRO A 335 1.76 -2.15 -1.49
N ALA A 336 1.97 -3.23 -0.74
CA ALA A 336 3.20 -3.51 -0.01
C ALA A 336 4.30 -4.09 -0.92
N TRP A 337 4.03 -4.32 -2.21
CA TRP A 337 5.01 -4.87 -3.15
C TRP A 337 5.63 -6.18 -2.66
N SER A 338 4.84 -7.00 -1.99
CA SER A 338 5.26 -8.23 -1.32
C SER A 338 5.97 -9.16 -2.32
N GLY A 339 5.43 -9.28 -3.53
CA GLY A 339 6.04 -10.12 -4.57
C GLY A 339 7.37 -9.58 -5.10
N TYR A 340 7.65 -8.27 -4.97
CA TYR A 340 8.95 -7.71 -5.32
C TYR A 340 9.96 -7.95 -4.20
N PHE A 341 9.57 -7.70 -2.94
CA PHE A 341 10.45 -7.85 -1.79
C PHE A 341 10.78 -9.29 -1.43
N GLU A 342 9.97 -10.27 -1.87
CA GLU A 342 10.35 -11.69 -1.84
C GLU A 342 11.72 -11.94 -2.47
N PHE A 343 12.13 -11.14 -3.46
CA PHE A 343 13.39 -11.33 -4.18
C PHE A 343 14.35 -10.14 -4.05
N ALA A 344 13.86 -8.92 -3.84
CA ALA A 344 14.71 -7.72 -3.84
C ALA A 344 15.63 -7.60 -2.62
N ILE A 345 15.35 -8.33 -1.54
CA ILE A 345 16.12 -8.31 -0.29
C ILE A 345 17.40 -9.18 -0.33
N HIS A 346 17.61 -9.95 -1.42
CA HIS A 346 18.74 -10.89 -1.58
C HIS A 346 19.89 -10.37 -2.46
#